data_AF-A0A2G3A4Q0-F1
#
_entry.id   AF-A0A2G3A4Q0-F1
#
_cell.length_a   1.000
_cell.length_b   1.000
_cell.length_c   1.000
_cell.angle_alpha   90.00
_cell.angle_beta   90.00
_cell.angle_gamma   90.00
#
_symmetry.space_group_name_H-M   'P 1'
#
loop_
_entity.id
_entity.type
_entity.pdbx_description
1 polymer ?
#
loop_
_entity_poly.entity_id
_entity_poly.type
_entity_poly.pdbx_seq_one_letter_code
_entity_poly.pdbx_strand_id
1 'polypeptide(L)'
;MTNDSQVHNTTTTVAAISIATTSRINAPPIMAPAEKPEKFAGIDFKRWQQKMFFYLTTLCFQRFTFEEALAVPEGTSDQERFVIVESWKHSDFLCRNYILSGIQDDLYNVYSGTKATKEL
;
A
#
# COMPACT_ATOMS: atom_id res chain seq x y z
N MET A 1 -67.33 -30.35 22.37
CA MET A 1 -67.49 -29.24 21.38
C MET A 1 -66.55 -28.13 21.79
N THR A 2 -65.99 -27.44 20.78
CA THR A 2 -65.04 -26.31 20.81
C THR A 2 -63.55 -26.70 20.64
N ASN A 3 -63.18 -26.68 19.36
CA ASN A 3 -61.87 -26.48 18.73
C ASN A 3 -61.18 -25.19 19.28
N ASP A 4 -59.87 -24.93 19.20
CA ASP A 4 -59.06 -24.82 17.97
C ASP A 4 -57.54 -24.63 18.28
N SER A 5 -56.72 -25.08 17.33
CA SER A 5 -55.44 -24.48 16.88
C SER A 5 -54.19 -24.54 17.77
N GLN A 6 -53.37 -25.58 17.55
CA GLN A 6 -51.93 -25.59 17.85
C GLN A 6 -51.14 -25.47 16.54
N VAL A 7 -50.47 -24.34 16.35
CA VAL A 7 -49.52 -24.09 15.25
C VAL A 7 -48.11 -24.44 15.71
N HIS A 8 -47.38 -25.14 14.84
CA HIS A 8 -46.00 -25.61 14.99
C HIS A 8 -44.99 -24.45 15.07
N ASN A 9 -43.74 -24.73 15.47
CA ASN A 9 -42.47 -24.26 14.86
C ASN A 9 -41.28 -24.64 15.78
N THR A 10 -40.58 -25.75 15.47
CA THR A 10 -39.28 -25.82 14.75
C THR A 10 -38.05 -25.39 15.55
N THR A 11 -37.28 -26.43 15.90
CA THR A 11 -35.86 -26.48 16.29
C THR A 11 -34.97 -25.45 15.59
N THR A 12 -34.11 -24.77 16.36
CA THR A 12 -32.90 -24.10 15.83
C THR A 12 -31.72 -24.39 16.76
N THR A 13 -30.84 -25.25 16.27
CA THR A 13 -29.55 -25.64 16.87
C THR A 13 -28.59 -24.47 16.76
N VAL A 14 -28.12 -23.93 17.90
CA VAL A 14 -27.07 -22.91 17.93
C VAL A 14 -25.70 -23.60 17.89
N ALA A 15 -25.09 -23.65 16.72
CA ALA A 15 -23.68 -24.03 16.58
C ALA A 15 -22.81 -22.81 16.83
N ALA A 16 -22.06 -22.81 17.93
CA ALA A 16 -21.09 -21.78 18.27
C ALA A 16 -19.83 -21.93 17.39
N ILE A 17 -19.58 -20.95 16.53
CA ILE A 17 -18.36 -20.87 15.71
C ILE A 17 -17.28 -20.15 16.53
N SER A 18 -16.26 -20.89 16.97
CA SER A 18 -15.05 -20.33 17.57
C SER A 18 -14.05 -20.00 16.46
N ILE A 19 -13.83 -18.71 16.21
CA ILE A 19 -12.83 -18.22 15.26
C ILE A 19 -11.51 -18.02 16.01
N ALA A 20 -10.66 -19.05 15.98
CA ALA A 20 -9.27 -18.95 16.39
C ALA A 20 -8.49 -18.13 15.35
N THR A 21 -8.16 -16.89 15.71
CA THR A 21 -7.38 -15.99 14.85
C THR A 21 -5.90 -16.42 14.91
N THR A 22 -5.47 -17.23 13.96
CA THR A 22 -4.04 -17.55 13.79
C THR A 22 -3.36 -16.42 13.03
N SER A 23 -2.62 -15.58 13.74
CA SER A 23 -1.67 -14.62 13.16
C SER A 23 -0.56 -15.37 12.44
N ARG A 24 -0.71 -15.60 11.13
CA ARG A 24 0.39 -16.04 10.28
C ARG A 24 1.24 -14.82 9.92
N ILE A 25 2.42 -14.74 10.51
CA ILE A 25 3.49 -13.85 10.07
C ILE A 25 3.97 -14.43 8.73
N ASN A 26 3.51 -13.86 7.62
CA ASN A 26 4.02 -14.19 6.30
C ASN A 26 5.39 -13.51 6.16
N ALA A 27 6.47 -14.30 6.18
CA ALA A 27 7.76 -13.82 5.70
C ALA A 27 7.60 -13.40 4.23
N PRO A 28 8.14 -12.24 3.80
CA PRO A 28 8.04 -11.82 2.41
C PRO A 28 8.69 -12.89 1.53
N PRO A 29 8.06 -13.28 0.41
CA PRO A 29 8.66 -14.21 -0.53
C PRO A 29 10.05 -13.69 -0.92
N ILE A 30 11.04 -14.58 -0.97
CA ILE A 30 12.38 -14.26 -1.47
C ILE A 30 12.21 -13.89 -2.94
N MET A 31 12.09 -12.60 -3.21
CA MET A 31 11.96 -12.08 -4.57
C MET A 31 13.34 -12.02 -5.21
N ALA A 32 13.41 -12.41 -6.49
CA ALA A 32 14.57 -12.14 -7.32
C ALA A 32 14.90 -10.62 -7.27
N PRO A 33 16.18 -10.22 -7.42
CA PRO A 33 16.56 -8.82 -7.43
C PRO A 33 15.66 -8.03 -8.39
N ALA A 34 15.07 -6.95 -7.89
CA ALA A 34 14.24 -6.09 -8.72
C ALA A 34 15.10 -5.52 -9.85
N GLU A 35 14.91 -6.01 -11.07
CA GLU A 35 15.60 -5.47 -12.23
C GLU A 35 15.10 -4.04 -12.45
N LYS A 36 16.03 -3.08 -12.44
CA LYS A 36 15.69 -1.67 -12.61
C LYS A 36 15.08 -1.48 -14.01
N PRO A 37 13.91 -0.84 -14.13
CA PRO A 37 13.32 -0.58 -15.44
C PRO A 37 14.20 0.34 -16.28
N GLU A 38 14.14 0.17 -17.60
CA GLU A 38 14.77 1.08 -18.56
C GLU A 38 14.29 2.52 -18.36
N LYS A 39 15.16 3.49 -18.70
CA LYS A 39 14.83 4.91 -18.61
C LYS A 39 13.67 5.26 -19.55
N PHE A 40 12.68 6.00 -19.05
CA PHE A 40 11.59 6.54 -19.84
C PHE A 40 12.08 7.62 -20.78
N ALA A 41 11.85 7.41 -22.07
CA ALA A 41 12.28 8.30 -23.16
C ALA A 41 11.12 9.12 -23.77
N GLY A 42 10.01 9.29 -23.04
CA GLY A 42 8.83 9.97 -23.54
C GLY A 42 7.87 9.10 -24.39
N ILE A 43 8.27 7.88 -24.75
CA ILE A 43 7.44 6.92 -25.51
C ILE A 43 6.96 5.77 -24.61
N ASP A 44 5.78 5.21 -24.92
CA ASP A 44 5.18 4.07 -24.19
C ASP A 44 5.00 4.28 -22.68
N PHE A 45 4.59 5.49 -22.27
CA PHE A 45 4.43 5.86 -20.85
C PHE A 45 3.70 4.81 -20.02
N LYS A 46 2.57 4.26 -20.52
CA LYS A 46 1.78 3.25 -19.81
C LYS A 46 2.59 1.98 -19.50
N ARG A 47 3.43 1.53 -20.44
CA ARG A 47 4.29 0.35 -20.25
C ARG A 47 5.40 0.65 -19.25
N TRP A 48 6.05 1.82 -19.39
CA TRP A 48 7.08 2.24 -18.45
C TRP A 48 6.53 2.40 -17.03
N GLN A 49 5.38 3.06 -16.87
CA GLN A 49 4.70 3.27 -15.60
C GLN A 49 4.37 1.93 -14.92
N GLN A 50 3.89 0.94 -15.67
CA GLN A 50 3.64 -0.41 -15.12
C GLN A 50 4.92 -1.09 -14.63
N LYS A 51 6.02 -1.00 -15.40
CA LYS A 51 7.32 -1.55 -14.98
C LYS A 51 7.87 -0.82 -13.74
N MET A 52 7.75 0.51 -13.71
CA MET A 52 8.17 1.31 -12.56
C MET A 52 7.33 1.01 -11.32
N PHE A 53 6.02 0.85 -11.47
CA PHE A 53 5.13 0.43 -10.39
C PHE A 53 5.57 -0.91 -9.79
N PHE A 54 5.77 -1.94 -10.62
CA PHE A 54 6.24 -3.26 -10.17
C PHE A 54 7.60 -3.21 -9.45
N TYR A 55 8.51 -2.37 -9.95
CA TYR A 55 9.81 -2.14 -9.32
C TYR A 55 9.65 -1.51 -7.92
N LEU A 56 8.81 -0.48 -7.79
CA LEU A 56 8.50 0.15 -6.51
C LEU A 56 7.74 -0.79 -5.55
N THR A 57 6.89 -1.70 -6.07
CA THR A 57 6.24 -2.76 -5.27
C THR A 57 7.29 -3.65 -4.62
N THR A 58 8.28 -4.09 -5.40
CA THR A 58 9.34 -4.99 -4.93
C THR A 58 10.22 -4.32 -3.88
N LEU A 59 10.40 -3.00 -3.97
CA LEU A 59 11.11 -2.20 -2.98
C LEU A 59 10.24 -1.78 -1.78
N CYS A 60 8.99 -2.26 -1.69
CA CYS A 60 8.00 -1.85 -0.68
C CYS A 60 7.68 -0.35 -0.64
N PHE A 61 8.03 0.41 -1.69
CA PHE A 61 7.76 1.84 -1.80
C PHE A 61 6.40 2.18 -2.38
N GLN A 62 5.68 1.18 -2.89
CA GLN A 62 4.39 1.39 -3.54
C GLN A 62 3.38 2.16 -2.64
N ARG A 63 3.41 1.97 -1.32
CA ARG A 63 2.51 2.70 -0.39
C ARG A 63 2.64 4.22 -0.51
N PHE A 64 3.84 4.73 -0.75
CA PHE A 64 4.10 6.17 -0.85
C PHE A 64 3.64 6.80 -2.18
N THR A 65 3.27 5.98 -3.17
CA THR A 65 2.73 6.48 -4.45
C THR A 65 1.24 6.76 -4.43
N PHE A 66 0.49 6.30 -3.43
CA PHE A 66 -0.97 6.47 -3.37
C PHE A 66 -1.53 6.83 -1.98
N GLU A 67 -0.82 6.52 -0.89
CA GLU A 67 -1.30 6.75 0.47
C GLU A 67 -0.95 8.18 0.89
N GLU A 68 -1.95 8.94 1.35
CA GLU A 68 -1.76 10.30 1.88
C GLU A 68 -1.04 10.21 3.23
N ALA A 69 -0.21 11.22 3.57
CA ALA A 69 0.65 11.19 4.75
C ALA A 69 -0.09 10.68 5.99
N LEU A 70 0.41 9.58 6.56
CA LEU A 70 -0.21 8.77 7.61
C LEU A 70 -1.08 9.59 8.57
N ALA A 71 -2.38 9.30 8.61
CA ALA A 71 -3.24 9.71 9.71
C ALA A 71 -2.75 8.98 10.97
N VAL A 72 -2.01 9.71 11.81
CA VAL A 72 -1.38 9.17 13.00
C VAL A 72 -2.48 8.71 13.99
N PRO A 73 -2.43 7.47 14.53
CA PRO A 73 -3.44 6.95 15.45
C PRO A 73 -3.65 7.87 16.67
N GLU A 74 -4.90 8.05 17.07
CA GLU A 74 -5.27 8.84 18.24
C GLU A 74 -4.73 8.16 19.51
N GLY A 75 -3.96 8.89 20.33
CA GLY A 75 -3.27 8.35 21.51
C GLY A 75 -1.76 8.05 21.35
N THR A 76 -1.19 8.26 20.17
CA THR A 76 0.28 8.24 19.96
C THR A 76 0.98 9.42 20.64
N SER A 77 2.13 9.17 21.24
CA SER A 77 2.96 10.21 21.85
C SER A 77 3.57 11.14 20.79
N ASP A 78 3.96 12.36 21.20
CA ASP A 78 4.61 13.32 20.30
C ASP A 78 5.92 12.80 19.69
N GLN A 79 6.65 11.98 20.46
CA GLN A 79 7.89 11.36 19.98
C GLN A 79 7.60 10.33 18.88
N GLU A 80 6.59 9.47 19.08
CA GLU A 80 6.20 8.48 18.07
C GLU A 80 5.66 9.15 16.81
N ARG A 81 4.85 10.21 16.98
CA ARG A 81 4.38 11.07 15.89
C ARG A 81 5.53 11.62 15.06
N PHE A 82 6.54 12.18 15.72
CA PHE A 82 7.72 12.71 15.04
C PHE A 82 8.45 11.63 14.24
N VAL A 83 8.69 10.46 14.85
CA VAL A 83 9.37 9.34 14.17
C VAL A 83 8.58 8.84 12.96
N ILE A 84 7.26 8.73 13.07
CA ILE A 84 6.37 8.32 11.97
C ILE A 84 6.46 9.32 10.82
N VAL A 85 6.36 10.62 11.10
CA VAL A 85 6.41 11.68 10.09
C VAL A 85 7.77 11.73 9.40
N GLU A 86 8.87 11.65 10.13
CA GLU A 86 10.21 11.69 9.54
C GLU A 86 10.51 10.43 8.71
N SER A 87 10.08 9.25 9.18
CA SER A 87 10.19 7.99 8.42
C SER A 87 9.38 8.05 7.12
N TRP A 88 8.19 8.66 7.17
CA TRP A 88 7.35 8.89 5.99
C TRP A 88 8.03 9.81 4.98
N LYS A 89 8.54 10.97 5.42
CA LYS A 89 9.27 11.92 4.56
C LYS A 89 10.49 11.28 3.92
N HIS A 90 11.26 10.51 4.70
CA HIS A 90 12.42 9.81 4.17
C HIS A 90 12.04 8.81 3.08
N SER A 91 10.97 8.06 3.29
CA SER A 91 10.49 7.09 2.31
C SER A 91 9.90 7.73 1.06
N ASP A 92 9.15 8.83 1.20
CA ASP A 92 8.68 9.65 0.05
C ASP A 92 9.88 10.20 -0.74
N PHE A 93 10.91 10.71 -0.05
CA PHE A 93 12.14 11.15 -0.70
C PHE A 93 12.80 10.02 -1.51
N LEU A 94 12.93 8.82 -0.94
CA LEU A 94 13.51 7.67 -1.64
C LEU A 94 12.66 7.28 -2.86
N CYS A 95 11.34 7.16 -2.70
CA CYS A 95 10.43 6.80 -3.79
C CYS A 95 10.54 7.78 -4.96
N ARG A 96 10.52 9.09 -4.67
CA ARG A 96 10.74 10.15 -5.65
C ARG A 96 12.06 9.98 -6.41
N ASN A 97 13.16 9.73 -5.70
CA ASN A 97 14.46 9.52 -6.33
C ASN A 97 14.50 8.28 -7.23
N TYR A 98 13.81 7.20 -6.87
CA TYR A 98 13.73 6.02 -7.73
C TYR A 98 12.99 6.30 -9.03
N ILE A 99 11.84 6.98 -8.96
CA ILE A 99 11.06 7.40 -10.15
C ILE A 99 11.92 8.29 -11.04
N LEU A 100 12.53 9.33 -10.46
CA LEU A 100 13.41 10.26 -11.18
C LEU A 100 14.63 9.52 -11.80
N SER A 101 15.18 8.51 -11.13
CA SER A 101 16.28 7.72 -11.68
C SER A 101 15.89 6.86 -12.89
N GLY A 102 14.58 6.69 -13.11
CA GLY A 102 13.99 5.91 -14.20
C GLY A 102 13.49 6.74 -15.37
N ILE A 103 13.69 8.07 -15.37
CA ILE A 103 13.38 8.93 -16.53
C ILE A 103 14.67 9.44 -17.20
N GLN A 104 14.57 9.88 -18.46
CA GLN A 104 15.68 10.52 -19.16
C GLN A 104 16.03 11.89 -18.57
N ASP A 105 17.25 12.35 -18.85
CA ASP A 105 17.85 13.50 -18.17
C ASP A 105 17.14 14.82 -18.51
N ASP A 106 16.57 14.92 -19.71
CA ASP A 106 15.73 16.05 -20.14
C ASP A 106 14.46 16.15 -19.28
N LEU A 107 13.78 15.03 -19.05
CA LEU A 107 12.61 14.95 -18.17
C LEU A 107 13.00 15.11 -16.70
N TYR A 108 14.14 14.53 -16.29
CA TYR A 108 14.66 14.67 -14.92
C TYR A 108 14.77 16.12 -14.51
N ASN A 109 15.37 16.97 -15.36
CA ASN A 109 15.55 18.38 -15.05
C ASN A 109 14.21 19.11 -14.85
N VAL A 110 13.17 18.74 -15.60
CA VAL A 110 11.82 19.30 -15.47
C VAL A 110 11.17 18.89 -14.14
N TYR A 111 11.30 17.62 -13.77
CA TYR A 111 10.58 17.04 -12.63
C TYR A 111 11.37 17.01 -11.30
N SER A 112 12.67 17.30 -11.33
CA SER A 112 13.54 17.25 -10.14
C SER A 112 13.13 18.23 -9.04
N GLY A 113 12.44 19.32 -9.39
CA GLY A 113 11.92 20.31 -8.44
C GLY A 113 10.65 19.89 -7.70
N THR A 114 10.02 18.78 -8.09
CA THR A 114 8.79 18.28 -7.50
C THR A 114 9.01 17.87 -6.04
N LYS A 115 8.12 18.29 -5.13
CA LYS A 115 8.33 18.17 -3.67
C LYS A 115 7.82 16.85 -3.10
N ALA A 116 6.84 16.24 -3.73
CA ALA A 116 6.20 15.01 -3.27
C ALA A 116 6.10 13.98 -4.41
N THR A 117 6.21 12.69 -4.08
CA THR A 117 6.13 11.61 -5.08
C THR A 117 4.81 11.64 -5.87
N LYS A 118 3.71 12.05 -5.23
CA LYS A 118 2.36 12.13 -5.83
C LYS A 118 2.20 13.15 -6.95
N GLU A 119 3.16 14.09 -7.07
CA GLU A 119 3.15 15.16 -8.08
C GLU A 119 3.99 14.79 -9.31
N LEU A 120 4.64 13.62 -9.31
CA LEU A 120 5.32 13.02 -10.45
C LEU A 120 4.37 12.12 -11.26
#